data_AF-A0A959SGC9-F1
#
_entry.id   AF-A0A959SGC9-F1
#
_cell.length_a   1.000
_cell.length_b   1.000
_cell.length_c   1.000
_cell.angle_alpha   90.00
_cell.angle_beta   90.00
_cell.angle_gamma   90.00
#
_symmetry.space_group_name_H-M   'P 1'
#
loop_
_entity.id
_entity.type
_entity.pdbx_description
1 polymer ?
#
loop_
_entity_poly.entity_id
_entity_poly.type
_entity_poly.pdbx_seq_one_letter_code
_entity_poly.pdbx_strand_id
1 'polypeptide(L)' 'KIGIMGCIVNGPGEMADADYGYVGTGPGVITLYKEKEVVKRNVPSAQAVDELIELIRSHGDWVDVSE' A
#
# COMPACT_ATOMS: atom_id res chain seq x y z
N LYS A 1 -1.18 3.79 -11.42
CA LYS A 1 0.30 3.91 -11.42
C LYS A 1 0.78 3.42 -10.05
N ILE A 2 1.64 2.41 -9.95
CA ILE A 2 2.02 1.86 -8.63
C ILE A 2 3.20 2.68 -8.08
N GLY A 3 2.92 3.60 -7.15
CA GLY A 3 3.94 4.36 -6.44
C GLY A 3 4.42 3.59 -5.21
N ILE A 4 5.56 2.91 -5.30
CA ILE A 4 6.21 2.34 -4.11
C ILE A 4 7.24 3.35 -3.61
N MET A 5 6.86 4.11 -2.58
CA MET A 5 7.77 5.01 -1.87
C MET A 5 8.04 4.47 -0.46
N GLY A 6 9.22 3.88 -0.29
CA GLY A 6 9.67 3.19 0.92
C GLY A 6 10.07 4.10 2.08
N CYS A 7 9.43 5.26 2.24
CA CYS A 7 9.69 6.14 3.37
C CYS A 7 8.42 6.93 3.73
N ILE A 8 8.30 7.25 5.03
CA ILE A 8 7.30 8.17 5.58
C ILE A 8 7.03 9.31 4.61
N VAL A 9 5.81 9.36 4.07
CA VAL A 9 5.33 10.52 3.32
C VAL A 9 5.34 11.72 4.26
N ASN A 10 6.09 12.77 3.92
CA ASN A 10 6.20 14.00 4.70
C ASN A 10 4.94 14.88 4.65
N GLY A 11 3.80 14.36 4.21
CA GLY A 11 2.53 15.05 4.29
C GLY A 11 1.41 14.45 3.43
N PRO A 12 0.15 14.84 3.70
CA PRO A 12 -1.05 14.34 3.03
C PRO A 12 -1.13 14.65 1.52
N GLY A 13 -0.19 15.43 0.95
CA GLY A 13 -0.19 15.83 -0.46
C GLY A 13 0.38 14.79 -1.44
N GLU A 14 1.30 13.93 -1.00
CA GLU A 14 1.95 12.92 -1.87
C GLU A 14 1.09 11.67 -2.08
N MET A 15 0.17 11.41 -1.15
CA MET A 15 -0.74 10.25 -1.19
C MET A 15 -1.98 10.51 -2.07
N ALA A 16 -2.15 11.73 -2.60
CA ALA A 16 -3.33 12.11 -3.38
C ALA A 16 -3.38 11.49 -4.78
N ASP A 17 -2.24 11.06 -5.33
CA ASP A 17 -2.12 10.47 -6.68
C ASP A 17 -1.90 8.94 -6.64
N ALA A 18 -1.82 8.36 -5.44
CA ALA A 18 -1.51 6.93 -5.26
C ALA A 18 -2.81 6.10 -5.17
N ASP A 19 -2.94 5.12 -6.07
CA ASP A 19 -4.05 4.15 -6.06
C ASP A 19 -3.97 3.21 -4.86
N TYR A 20 -2.76 2.91 -4.38
CA TYR A 20 -2.48 1.96 -3.30
C TYR A 20 -1.31 2.44 -2.45
N GLY A 21 -1.34 2.18 -1.15
CA GLY A 21 -0.26 2.53 -0.24
C GLY A 21 -0.35 1.84 1.11
N TYR A 22 0.71 1.95 1.91
CA TYR A 22 0.71 1.47 3.28
C TYR A 22 1.37 2.46 4.23
N VAL A 23 0.85 2.54 5.45
CA VAL A 23 1.33 3.47 6.49
C VAL A 23 1.64 2.70 7.76
N GLY A 24 2.84 2.88 8.31
CA GLY A 24 3.20 2.35 9.62
C GLY A 24 2.37 2.98 10.73
N THR A 25 1.52 2.20 11.39
CA THR A 25 0.68 2.66 12.51
C THR A 25 1.22 2.25 13.88
N GLY A 26 2.31 1.49 13.92
CA GLY A 26 2.96 1.04 15.15
C GLY A 26 4.23 0.22 14.88
N PRO A 27 4.97 -0.19 15.93
CA PRO A 27 6.18 -0.98 15.78
C PRO A 27 5.85 -2.36 15.17
N GLY A 28 6.38 -2.63 13.97
CA GLY A 28 6.19 -3.89 13.26
C GLY A 28 4.81 -4.07 12.60
N VAL A 29 3.96 -3.04 12.60
CA VAL A 29 2.63 -3.09 11.98
C VAL A 29 2.36 -1.90 11.07
N ILE A 30 1.63 -2.17 9.99
CA ILE A 30 1.22 -1.22 8.97
C ILE A 30 -0.29 -1.29 8.74
N THR A 31 -0.83 -0.27 8.09
CA THR A 31 -2.19 -0.20 7.61
C THR A 31 -2.14 0.01 6.09
N LEU A 32 -2.84 -0.82 5.34
CA LEU A 32 -2.98 -0.72 3.90
C LEU A 32 -4.14 0.20 3.52
N TYR A 33 -3.90 1.00 2.49
CA TYR A 33 -4.83 1.97 1.93
C TYR A 33 -5.00 1.72 0.44
N LYS A 34 -6.22 1.89 -0.04
CA LYS A 34 -6.55 2.06 -1.45
C LYS A 34 -7.04 3.49 -1.61
N GLU A 35 -6.34 4.27 -2.39
CA GLU A 35 -6.57 5.71 -2.55
C GLU A 35 -6.53 6.42 -1.20
N LYS A 36 -7.70 6.73 -0.61
CA LYS A 36 -7.84 7.38 0.70
C LYS A 36 -8.57 6.52 1.73
N GLU A 37 -8.96 5.30 1.35
CA GLU A 37 -9.70 4.39 2.22
C GLU A 37 -8.79 3.34 2.85
N VAL A 38 -9.04 3.05 4.13
CA VAL A 38 -8.33 2.01 4.87
C VAL A 38 -8.92 0.65 4.48
N VAL A 39 -8.10 -0.22 3.89
CA VAL A 39 -8.55 -1.57 3.49
C VAL A 39 -8.16 -2.61 4.54
N LYS A 40 -6.98 -2.51 5.13
CA LYS A 40 -6.45 -3.49 6.10
C LYS A 40 -5.66 -2.78 7.19
N ARG A 41 -5.88 -3.13 8.45
CA ARG A 41 -5.20 -2.53 9.62
C ARG A 41 -4.39 -3.60 10.36
N ASN A 42 -3.32 -3.19 11.03
CA ASN A 42 -2.46 -4.07 11.83
C ASN A 42 -1.82 -5.21 11.03
N VAL A 43 -1.51 -4.97 9.75
CA VAL A 43 -0.79 -5.92 8.92
C VAL A 43 0.68 -5.95 9.38
N PRO A 44 1.29 -7.12 9.59
CA PRO A 44 2.70 -7.21 9.92
C PRO A 44 3.56 -6.53 8.85
N SER A 45 4.49 -5.65 9.23
CA SER A 45 5.34 -4.95 8.26
C SER A 45 6.17 -5.91 7.39
N ALA A 46 6.48 -7.10 7.91
CA ALA A 46 7.15 -8.17 7.17
C ALA A 46 6.32 -8.73 6.00
N GLN A 47 4.99 -8.63 6.06
CA GLN A 47 4.05 -9.08 5.02
C GLN A 47 3.45 -7.91 4.25
N ALA A 48 3.93 -6.69 4.47
CA ALA A 48 3.36 -5.49 3.87
C ALA A 48 3.33 -5.55 2.33
N VAL A 49 4.41 -6.08 1.75
CA VAL A 49 4.56 -6.19 0.29
C VAL A 49 3.63 -7.26 -0.27
N ASP A 50 3.63 -8.45 0.31
CA ASP A 50 2.74 -9.54 -0.12
C ASP A 50 1.28 -9.14 -0.02
N GLU A 51 0.88 -8.52 1.10
CA GLU A 51 -0.50 -8.09 1.33
C GLU A 51 -0.91 -6.93 0.41
N LEU A 52 0.03 -6.05 0.04
CA LEU A 52 -0.20 -5.01 -0.96
C LEU A 52 -0.38 -5.61 -2.36
N ILE A 53 0.45 -6.59 -2.74
CA ILE A 53 0.34 -7.30 -4.02
C ILE A 53 -1.00 -8.02 -4.10
N GLU A 54 -1.38 -8.75 -3.05
CA GLU A 54 -2.66 -9.46 -2.98
C GLU A 54 -3.85 -8.49 -3.01
N LEU A 55 -3.73 -7.32 -2.37
CA LEU A 55 -4.73 -6.26 -2.46
C LEU A 55 -4.90 -5.79 -3.91
N ILE A 56 -3.82 -5.45 -4.59
CA ILE A 56 -3.84 -4.99 -5.98
C ILE A 56 -4.41 -6.09 -6.91
N ARG A 57 -4.03 -7.35 -6.69
CA ARG A 57 -4.57 -8.51 -7.43
C ARG A 57 -6.06 -8.72 -7.18
N SER A 58 -6.50 -8.61 -5.93
CA SER A 58 -7.92 -8.77 -5.56
C SER A 58 -8.80 -7.70 -6.19
N HIS A 59 -8.25 -6.52 -6.49
CA HIS A 59 -8.96 -5.46 -7.19
C HIS A 59 -8.86 -5.57 -8.72
N GLY A 60 -8.08 -6.53 -9.25
CA GLY A 60 -7.87 -6.70 -10.69
C GLY A 60 -6.95 -5.64 -11.31
N ASP A 61 -6.31 -4.82 -10.49
CA ASP A 61 -5.37 -3.78 -10.93
C ASP A 61 -3.93 -4.30 -11.06
N TRP A 62 -3.72 -5.59 -10.76
CA TRP A 62 -2.41 -6.22 -10.93
C TRP A 62 -2.14 -6.46 -12.41
N VAL A 63 -1.24 -5.67 -12.95
CA VAL A 63 -0.72 -5.86 -14.29
C VAL A 63 0.55 -6.69 -14.18
N ASP A 64 0.47 -7.95 -14.59
CA ASP A 64 1.64 -8.78 -14.74
C ASP A 64 2.44 -8.26 -15.95
N VAL A 65 3.53 -7.53 -15.68
CA VAL A 65 4.50 -7.18 -16.71
C VAL A 65 5.29 -8.42 -17.07
N SER A 66 4.64 -9.33 -17.79
CA SER A 66 5.33 -10.40 -18.51
C SER A 66 6.02 -9.77 -19.72
N GLU A 67 7.35 -9.81 -19.73
CA GLU A 67 8.20 -9.48 -20.89
C GLU A 67 7.91 -10.38 -22.10
#